data_AF-A0AA41UHZ6-F1
#
_entry.id   AF-A0AA41UHZ6-F1
#
_cell.length_a   1.000
_cell.length_b   1.000
_cell.length_c   1.000
_cell.angle_alpha   90.00
_cell.angle_beta   90.00
_cell.angle_gamma   90.00
#
_symmetry.space_group_name_H-M   'P 1'
#
loop_
_entity.id
_entity.type
_entity.pdbx_description
1 polymer ?
#
loop_
_entity_poly.entity_id
_entity_poly.type
_entity_poly.pdbx_seq_one_letter_code
_entity_poly.pdbx_strand_id
1 'polypeptide(L)'
;MNARRSKRNKDLDALEKMIEEITVDAYGDDEQLWAFRQAFEDEVDLPADGFVIGVPVSIMTVDYDGNARRGLTARFRREDGSEHTVAVSEVEFPQNSEGAWHVAAYRKWLNLDPFPAEAPDARCKQQHKVTADDLDFSQPVELVALSVKERAVRCRLLESDKVITLRASRLWHVVPGAIITVKPRKQWRYAGHPYLSGEIQSARIEAAALDLVPLGLEEMGMWDPGKHYWGEEDEPIEAWTEPIIAHGPRLEFKMEQVLPGRDLDDPLDDPITRSNDLKDAGEWAEAEKILMELCQADLRCLDAHSHLGNLVFGHRPEDAIRHYEVGMRIGELSLGKNFSDLLQWGHIDNRPFLRCMHGYGLCLWRLGRLDEALSVFDRMLWLNPSDNQGVRFLIDEVRAKAAWEDREND
;
A
#
# COMPACT_ATOMS: atom_id res chain seq x y z
N MET A 1 -10.86 -45.39 -30.80
CA MET A 1 -11.84 -44.33 -31.15
C MET A 1 -13.26 -44.57 -30.60
N ASN A 2 -13.69 -45.82 -30.29
CA ASN A 2 -15.07 -46.10 -29.83
C ASN A 2 -15.41 -45.66 -28.38
N ALA A 3 -14.46 -45.67 -27.44
CA ALA A 3 -14.76 -45.32 -26.04
C ALA A 3 -15.05 -43.83 -25.81
N ARG A 4 -14.33 -42.93 -26.50
CA ARG A 4 -14.58 -41.47 -26.43
C ARG A 4 -15.93 -41.09 -27.05
N ARG A 5 -16.32 -41.76 -28.14
CA ARG A 5 -17.61 -41.54 -28.80
C ARG A 5 -18.78 -42.06 -27.96
N SER A 6 -18.60 -43.22 -27.31
CA SER A 6 -19.60 -43.77 -26.38
C SER A 6 -19.76 -42.92 -25.11
N LYS A 7 -18.67 -42.37 -24.56
CA LYS A 7 -18.74 -41.44 -23.42
C LYS A 7 -19.47 -40.15 -23.79
N ARG A 8 -19.11 -39.53 -24.92
CA ARG A 8 -19.75 -38.30 -25.39
C ARG A 8 -21.25 -38.46 -25.63
N ASN A 9 -21.69 -39.60 -26.16
CA ASN A 9 -23.12 -39.87 -26.33
C ASN A 9 -23.85 -39.98 -24.97
N LYS A 10 -23.26 -40.65 -23.97
CA LYS A 10 -23.86 -40.73 -22.63
C LYS A 10 -23.95 -39.36 -21.95
N ASP A 11 -22.92 -38.53 -22.09
CA ASP A 11 -22.91 -37.17 -21.53
C ASP A 11 -23.98 -36.29 -22.20
N LEU A 12 -24.22 -36.47 -23.50
CA LEU A 12 -25.29 -35.79 -24.23
C LEU A 12 -26.69 -36.25 -23.78
N ASP A 13 -26.91 -37.55 -23.62
CA ASP A 13 -28.19 -38.09 -23.13
C ASP A 13 -28.50 -37.57 -21.70
N ALA A 14 -27.47 -37.48 -20.85
CA ALA A 14 -27.61 -36.92 -19.50
C ALA A 14 -27.98 -35.43 -19.51
N LEU A 15 -27.38 -34.63 -20.41
CA LEU A 15 -27.72 -33.22 -20.58
C LEU A 15 -29.15 -33.05 -21.11
N GLU A 16 -29.63 -33.92 -22.01
CA GLU A 16 -31.02 -33.89 -22.48
C GLU A 16 -32.01 -34.10 -21.33
N LYS A 17 -31.77 -35.11 -20.49
CA LYS A 17 -32.59 -35.37 -19.30
C LYS A 17 -32.57 -34.19 -18.32
N MET A 18 -31.40 -33.58 -18.10
CA MET A 18 -31.26 -32.40 -17.24
C MET A 18 -32.05 -31.20 -17.80
N ILE A 19 -32.02 -30.96 -19.12
CA ILE A 19 -32.79 -29.89 -19.75
C ILE A 19 -34.29 -30.15 -19.63
N GLU A 20 -34.74 -31.39 -19.86
CA GLU A 20 -36.14 -31.78 -19.68
C GLU A 20 -36.61 -31.58 -18.23
N GLU A 21 -35.77 -31.91 -17.24
CA GLU A 21 -36.05 -31.69 -15.81
C GLU A 21 -36.13 -30.20 -15.48
N ILE A 22 -35.19 -29.38 -15.96
CA ILE A 22 -35.19 -27.93 -15.72
C ILE A 22 -36.42 -27.27 -16.37
N THR A 23 -36.82 -27.72 -17.56
CA THR A 23 -37.87 -27.06 -18.35
C THR A 23 -39.26 -27.71 -18.22
N VAL A 24 -39.43 -28.70 -17.35
CA VAL A 24 -40.63 -29.56 -17.25
C VAL A 24 -41.95 -28.78 -17.10
N ASP A 25 -41.92 -27.66 -16.37
CA ASP A 25 -43.09 -26.82 -16.07
C ASP A 25 -42.98 -25.41 -16.68
N ALA A 26 -42.09 -25.21 -17.67
CA ALA A 26 -41.80 -23.91 -18.26
C ALA A 26 -42.40 -23.76 -19.69
N TYR A 27 -43.42 -22.91 -19.83
CA TYR A 27 -44.14 -22.64 -21.07
C TYR A 27 -43.66 -21.34 -21.73
N GLY A 28 -42.82 -21.49 -22.76
CA GLY A 28 -42.29 -20.38 -23.54
C GLY A 28 -40.92 -19.89 -23.07
N ASP A 29 -40.28 -19.05 -23.89
CA ASP A 29 -38.85 -18.72 -23.77
C ASP A 29 -38.50 -18.04 -22.43
N ASP A 30 -39.35 -17.13 -21.95
CA ASP A 30 -39.14 -16.43 -20.67
C ASP A 30 -39.23 -17.38 -19.46
N GLU A 31 -40.22 -18.28 -19.44
CA GLU A 31 -40.38 -19.23 -18.34
C GLU A 31 -39.22 -20.24 -18.31
N GLN A 32 -38.73 -20.65 -19.49
CA GLN A 32 -37.58 -21.55 -19.59
C GLN A 32 -36.29 -20.88 -19.10
N LEU A 33 -36.08 -19.59 -19.42
CA LEU A 33 -34.94 -18.82 -18.92
C LEU A 33 -34.99 -18.63 -17.40
N TRP A 34 -36.16 -18.39 -16.83
CA TRP A 34 -36.36 -18.35 -15.39
C TRP A 34 -36.07 -19.69 -14.72
N ALA A 35 -36.49 -20.80 -15.33
CA ALA A 35 -36.21 -22.14 -14.81
C ALA A 35 -34.72 -22.46 -14.81
N PHE A 36 -33.98 -22.09 -15.87
CA PHE A 36 -32.53 -22.21 -15.86
C PHE A 36 -31.87 -21.30 -14.81
N ARG A 37 -32.31 -20.04 -14.65
CA ARG A 37 -31.81 -19.16 -13.56
C ARG A 37 -31.95 -19.85 -12.21
N GLN A 38 -33.12 -20.43 -11.94
CA GLN A 38 -33.39 -21.10 -10.67
C GLN A 38 -32.50 -22.34 -10.50
N ALA A 39 -32.32 -23.16 -11.54
CA ALA A 39 -31.41 -24.30 -11.47
C ALA A 39 -29.96 -23.89 -11.14
N PHE A 40 -29.48 -22.76 -11.68
CA PHE A 40 -28.18 -22.19 -11.30
C PHE A 40 -28.15 -21.71 -9.84
N GLU A 41 -29.24 -21.14 -9.34
CA GLU A 41 -29.33 -20.65 -7.95
C GLU A 41 -29.38 -21.81 -6.93
N ASP A 42 -30.02 -22.92 -7.28
CA ASP A 42 -30.22 -24.07 -6.41
C ASP A 42 -29.00 -25.02 -6.35
N GLU A 43 -28.33 -25.24 -7.48
CA GLU A 43 -27.31 -26.30 -7.62
C GLU A 43 -25.87 -25.79 -7.79
N VAL A 44 -25.66 -24.48 -7.99
CA VAL A 44 -24.32 -23.89 -8.19
C VAL A 44 -23.96 -22.98 -7.01
N ASP A 45 -22.98 -23.43 -6.21
CA ASP A 45 -22.42 -22.64 -5.12
C ASP A 45 -21.69 -21.39 -5.67
N LEU A 46 -22.31 -20.21 -5.57
CA LEU A 46 -21.71 -18.92 -5.93
C LEU A 46 -21.33 -18.10 -4.67
N PRO A 47 -20.20 -17.37 -4.67
CA PRO A 47 -19.31 -17.14 -5.81
C PRO A 47 -18.38 -18.33 -6.10
N ALA A 48 -18.14 -18.59 -7.39
CA ALA A 48 -17.28 -19.67 -7.86
C ALA A 48 -16.22 -19.19 -8.86
N ASP A 49 -15.10 -19.90 -8.89
CA ASP A 49 -14.03 -19.67 -9.85
C ASP A 49 -14.46 -20.19 -11.24
N GLY A 50 -14.20 -19.39 -12.27
CA GLY A 50 -14.44 -19.77 -13.66
C GLY A 50 -13.60 -18.95 -14.63
N PHE A 51 -13.90 -19.09 -15.92
CA PHE A 51 -13.24 -18.39 -17.01
C PHE A 51 -14.27 -17.74 -17.91
N VAL A 52 -13.93 -16.58 -18.48
CA VAL A 52 -14.69 -15.93 -19.54
C VAL A 52 -13.72 -15.66 -20.68
N ILE A 53 -13.92 -16.32 -21.83
CA ILE A 53 -13.03 -16.23 -23.00
C ILE A 53 -11.55 -16.48 -22.59
N GLY A 54 -11.31 -17.53 -21.79
CA GLY A 54 -9.98 -17.90 -21.30
C GLY A 54 -9.37 -17.00 -20.22
N VAL A 55 -10.06 -15.93 -19.80
CA VAL A 55 -9.62 -15.05 -18.69
C VAL A 55 -10.21 -15.57 -17.37
N PRO A 56 -9.40 -15.81 -16.33
CA PRO A 56 -9.91 -16.25 -15.03
C PRO A 56 -10.71 -15.14 -14.35
N VAL A 57 -11.90 -15.48 -13.84
CA VAL A 57 -12.82 -14.55 -13.19
C VAL A 57 -13.56 -15.23 -12.02
N SER A 58 -14.03 -14.45 -11.05
CA SER A 58 -14.94 -14.95 -10.02
C SER A 58 -16.37 -14.66 -10.43
N ILE A 59 -17.15 -15.71 -10.68
CA ILE A 59 -18.57 -15.60 -11.05
C ILE A 59 -19.35 -15.37 -9.77
N MET A 60 -20.03 -14.22 -9.68
CA MET A 60 -20.71 -13.77 -8.47
C MET A 60 -22.17 -14.20 -8.45
N THR A 61 -22.88 -14.01 -9.56
CA THR A 61 -24.30 -14.35 -9.69
C THR A 61 -24.64 -14.67 -11.13
N VAL A 62 -25.55 -15.61 -11.34
CA VAL A 62 -26.26 -15.81 -12.62
C VAL A 62 -27.66 -15.21 -12.47
N ASP A 63 -28.09 -14.42 -13.45
CA ASP A 63 -29.38 -13.74 -13.40
C ASP A 63 -30.04 -13.64 -14.77
N TYR A 64 -31.37 -13.43 -14.75
CA TYR A 64 -32.19 -13.16 -15.92
C TYR A 64 -32.91 -11.83 -15.76
N ASP A 65 -32.65 -10.88 -16.67
CA ASP A 65 -33.18 -9.51 -16.59
C ASP A 65 -34.55 -9.33 -17.29
N GLY A 66 -35.19 -10.42 -17.70
CA GLY A 66 -36.46 -10.41 -18.44
C GLY A 66 -36.31 -10.10 -19.93
N ASN A 67 -35.09 -10.11 -20.49
CA ASN A 67 -34.87 -9.93 -21.92
C ASN A 67 -34.45 -11.25 -22.60
N ALA A 68 -35.41 -11.93 -23.22
CA ALA A 68 -35.19 -13.22 -23.87
C ALA A 68 -34.10 -13.19 -24.97
N ARG A 69 -33.85 -12.03 -25.61
CA ARG A 69 -32.76 -11.90 -26.61
C ARG A 69 -31.38 -11.86 -25.99
N ARG A 70 -31.26 -11.39 -24.73
CA ARG A 70 -30.00 -11.36 -23.98
C ARG A 70 -29.74 -12.69 -23.28
N GLY A 71 -30.80 -13.40 -22.90
CA GLY A 71 -30.73 -14.66 -22.18
C GLY A 71 -30.17 -14.48 -20.77
N LEU A 72 -29.64 -15.56 -20.20
CA LEU A 72 -29.02 -15.52 -18.88
C LEU A 72 -27.69 -14.79 -18.93
N THR A 73 -27.47 -13.96 -17.91
CA THR A 73 -26.22 -13.23 -17.74
C THR A 73 -25.54 -13.60 -16.44
N ALA A 74 -24.22 -13.71 -16.48
CA ALA A 74 -23.38 -13.89 -15.31
C ALA A 74 -22.69 -12.57 -14.99
N ARG A 75 -22.84 -12.11 -13.75
CA ARG A 75 -21.97 -11.07 -13.19
C ARG A 75 -20.72 -11.73 -12.66
N PHE A 76 -19.57 -11.20 -13.06
CA PHE A 76 -18.29 -11.67 -12.61
C PHE A 76 -17.39 -10.50 -12.22
N ARG A 77 -16.47 -10.77 -11.30
CA ARG A 77 -15.44 -9.84 -10.88
C ARG A 77 -14.10 -10.28 -11.43
N ARG A 78 -13.40 -9.36 -12.10
CA ARG A 78 -12.02 -9.56 -12.55
C ARG A 78 -11.04 -9.33 -11.39
N GLU A 79 -9.78 -9.74 -11.57
CA GLU A 79 -8.75 -9.57 -10.54
C GLU A 79 -8.47 -8.10 -10.17
N ASP A 80 -8.75 -7.16 -11.08
CA ASP A 80 -8.66 -5.71 -10.89
C ASP A 80 -9.84 -5.11 -10.09
N GLY A 81 -10.81 -5.95 -9.69
CA GLY A 81 -12.00 -5.55 -8.94
C GLY A 81 -13.13 -5.01 -9.81
N SER A 82 -12.96 -4.90 -11.13
CA SER A 82 -14.05 -4.47 -12.02
C SER A 82 -15.13 -5.54 -12.10
N GLU A 83 -16.38 -5.10 -11.99
CA GLU A 83 -17.55 -5.96 -12.17
C GLU A 83 -18.07 -5.81 -13.59
N HIS A 84 -18.25 -6.94 -14.26
CA HIS A 84 -18.77 -7.00 -15.61
C HIS A 84 -19.84 -8.07 -15.73
N THR A 85 -20.70 -7.90 -16.72
CA THR A 85 -21.78 -8.83 -17.03
C THR A 85 -21.52 -9.43 -18.41
N VAL A 86 -21.58 -10.75 -18.52
CA VAL A 86 -21.46 -11.48 -19.79
C VAL A 86 -22.60 -12.49 -19.91
N ALA A 87 -22.90 -12.96 -21.12
CA ALA A 87 -23.82 -14.07 -21.32
C ALA A 87 -23.28 -15.35 -20.66
N VAL A 88 -24.15 -16.11 -19.99
CA VAL A 88 -23.78 -17.38 -19.33
C VAL A 88 -23.19 -18.39 -20.33
N SER A 89 -23.58 -18.31 -21.60
CA SER A 89 -23.00 -19.16 -22.64
C SER A 89 -21.48 -19.00 -22.77
N GLU A 90 -20.91 -17.84 -22.45
CA GLU A 90 -19.47 -17.56 -22.58
C GLU A 90 -18.67 -17.82 -21.30
N VAL A 91 -19.34 -18.35 -20.27
CA VAL A 91 -18.74 -18.66 -18.97
C VAL A 91 -18.31 -20.11 -18.95
N GLU A 92 -17.14 -20.40 -18.42
CA GLU A 92 -16.60 -21.75 -18.28
C GLU A 92 -16.25 -22.03 -16.81
N PHE A 93 -16.88 -23.05 -16.23
CA PHE A 93 -16.53 -23.53 -14.89
C PHE A 93 -15.50 -24.68 -14.97
N PRO A 94 -14.77 -24.99 -13.86
CA PRO A 94 -13.85 -26.11 -13.80
C PRO A 94 -14.49 -27.44 -14.24
N GLN A 95 -13.75 -28.22 -15.03
CA GLN A 95 -14.22 -29.54 -15.49
C GLN A 95 -14.54 -30.42 -14.27
N ASN A 96 -15.78 -30.94 -14.22
CA ASN A 96 -16.41 -31.70 -13.13
C ASN A 96 -17.08 -30.89 -11.99
N SER A 97 -17.32 -29.59 -12.14
CA SER A 97 -18.23 -28.86 -11.24
C SER A 97 -19.69 -28.93 -11.70
N GLU A 98 -20.64 -28.75 -10.78
CA GLU A 98 -22.07 -28.63 -11.13
C GLU A 98 -22.31 -27.44 -12.07
N GLY A 99 -21.63 -26.31 -11.85
CA GLY A 99 -21.70 -25.15 -12.75
C GLY A 99 -21.31 -25.46 -14.19
N ALA A 100 -20.34 -26.37 -14.42
CA ALA A 100 -19.95 -26.76 -15.78
C ALA A 100 -21.06 -27.56 -16.48
N TRP A 101 -21.79 -28.41 -15.75
CA TRP A 101 -22.93 -29.16 -16.28
C TRP A 101 -24.12 -28.26 -16.57
N HIS A 102 -24.43 -27.29 -15.70
CA HIS A 102 -25.52 -26.35 -15.89
C HIS A 102 -25.25 -25.40 -17.08
N VAL A 103 -24.02 -24.92 -17.25
CA VAL A 103 -23.64 -24.17 -18.46
C VAL A 103 -23.73 -25.05 -19.71
N ALA A 104 -23.28 -26.30 -19.65
CA ALA A 104 -23.38 -27.21 -20.79
C ALA A 104 -24.84 -27.49 -21.18
N ALA A 105 -25.74 -27.67 -20.20
CA ALA A 105 -27.17 -27.82 -20.42
C ALA A 105 -27.77 -26.57 -21.06
N TYR A 106 -27.42 -25.38 -20.54
CA TYR A 106 -27.88 -24.10 -21.08
C TYR A 106 -27.38 -23.86 -22.52
N ARG A 107 -26.10 -24.12 -22.80
CA ARG A 107 -25.53 -24.04 -24.15
C ARG A 107 -26.21 -25.02 -25.10
N LYS A 108 -26.49 -26.25 -24.66
CA LYS A 108 -27.21 -27.25 -25.45
C LYS A 108 -28.63 -26.78 -25.77
N TRP A 109 -29.35 -26.23 -24.80
CA TRP A 109 -30.70 -25.67 -24.99
C TRP A 109 -30.70 -24.51 -26.00
N LEU A 110 -29.66 -23.67 -26.01
CA LEU A 110 -29.41 -22.64 -27.03
C LEU A 110 -28.95 -23.19 -28.39
N ASN A 111 -28.88 -24.51 -28.59
CA ASN A 111 -28.31 -25.19 -29.77
C ASN A 111 -26.83 -24.87 -30.04
N LEU A 112 -26.05 -24.60 -28.99
CA LEU A 112 -24.60 -24.42 -29.03
C LEU A 112 -23.88 -25.72 -28.65
N ASP A 113 -22.57 -25.83 -28.96
CA ASP A 113 -21.76 -26.97 -28.49
C ASP A 113 -21.71 -26.96 -26.95
N PRO A 114 -22.18 -28.02 -26.26
CA PRO A 114 -22.23 -28.07 -24.80
C PRO A 114 -20.84 -28.09 -24.15
N PHE A 115 -19.84 -28.62 -24.88
CA PHE A 115 -18.46 -28.74 -24.41
C PHE A 115 -17.50 -28.27 -25.51
N PRO A 116 -17.26 -26.96 -25.66
CA PRO A 116 -16.34 -26.44 -26.67
C PRO A 116 -14.93 -27.01 -26.46
N ALA A 117 -14.27 -27.43 -27.55
CA ALA A 117 -12.97 -28.06 -27.49
C ALA A 117 -11.83 -27.02 -27.46
N GLU A 118 -11.40 -26.61 -26.26
CA GLU A 118 -10.03 -26.22 -25.89
C GLU A 118 -10.00 -25.59 -24.48
N ALA A 119 -9.78 -26.44 -23.47
CA ALA A 119 -9.16 -26.03 -22.21
C ALA A 119 -8.18 -27.16 -21.82
N PRO A 120 -6.94 -26.85 -21.41
CA PRO A 120 -5.90 -27.86 -21.19
C PRO A 120 -6.35 -28.89 -20.15
N ASP A 121 -6.25 -30.17 -20.53
CA ASP A 121 -6.60 -31.35 -19.75
C ASP A 121 -6.25 -31.18 -18.25
N ALA A 122 -7.29 -31.20 -17.40
CA ALA A 122 -7.20 -31.29 -15.94
C ALA A 122 -6.71 -32.68 -15.48
N ARG A 123 -5.67 -33.19 -16.13
CA ARG A 123 -4.95 -34.43 -15.82
C ARG A 123 -3.44 -34.17 -15.78
N CYS A 124 -3.04 -33.06 -15.18
CA CYS A 124 -1.77 -33.03 -14.47
C CYS A 124 -2.09 -33.13 -12.98
N LYS A 125 -1.52 -34.18 -12.38
CA LYS A 125 -1.54 -34.49 -10.96
C LYS A 125 -1.22 -33.23 -10.15
N GLN A 126 -1.67 -33.22 -8.90
CA GLN A 126 -1.05 -32.48 -7.79
C GLN A 126 0.48 -32.43 -7.95
N GLN A 127 0.95 -31.40 -8.61
CA GLN A 127 2.30 -30.91 -8.63
C GLN A 127 2.08 -29.43 -8.63
N HIS A 128 2.45 -28.81 -7.50
CA HIS A 128 2.48 -27.37 -7.28
C HIS A 128 2.61 -26.63 -8.60
N LYS A 129 1.50 -26.03 -9.04
CA LYS A 129 1.50 -25.13 -10.17
C LYS A 129 2.04 -23.81 -9.61
N VAL A 130 3.35 -23.79 -9.40
CA VAL A 130 4.13 -22.58 -9.14
C VAL A 130 3.84 -21.67 -10.32
N THR A 131 2.92 -20.73 -10.12
CA THR A 131 2.87 -19.54 -10.96
C THR A 131 4.15 -18.76 -10.69
N ALA A 132 4.60 -17.91 -11.60
CA ALA A 132 5.74 -16.98 -11.39
C ALA A 132 5.52 -15.96 -10.24
N ASP A 133 4.51 -16.23 -9.41
CA ASP A 133 3.80 -15.41 -8.45
C ASP A 133 3.69 -16.08 -7.07
N ASP A 134 4.05 -17.36 -6.98
CA ASP A 134 4.27 -18.05 -5.72
C ASP A 134 5.68 -17.71 -5.24
N LEU A 135 5.76 -16.92 -4.17
CA LEU A 135 7.04 -16.69 -3.50
C LEU A 135 7.59 -18.03 -3.07
N ASP A 136 8.81 -18.35 -3.51
CA ASP A 136 9.46 -19.58 -3.10
C ASP A 136 9.64 -19.57 -1.58
N PHE A 137 8.87 -20.41 -0.88
CA PHE A 137 8.95 -20.60 0.57
C PHE A 137 10.29 -21.17 1.02
N SER A 138 11.15 -21.59 0.09
CA SER A 138 12.51 -22.03 0.39
C SER A 138 13.41 -20.87 0.84
N GLN A 139 13.09 -19.62 0.44
CA GLN A 139 13.91 -18.46 0.73
C GLN A 139 13.15 -17.36 1.51
N PRO A 140 13.87 -16.58 2.33
CA PRO A 140 13.31 -15.34 2.89
C PRO A 140 12.96 -14.35 1.76
N VAL A 141 11.91 -13.57 1.98
CA VAL A 141 11.40 -12.58 1.02
C VAL A 141 11.56 -11.19 1.62
N GLU A 142 12.01 -10.24 0.82
CA GLU A 142 12.09 -8.83 1.22
C GLU A 142 10.86 -8.06 0.77
N LEU A 143 10.25 -7.37 1.72
CA LEU A 143 9.00 -6.62 1.52
C LEU A 143 9.18 -5.20 2.02
N VAL A 144 8.65 -4.23 1.29
CA VAL A 144 8.54 -2.84 1.73
C VAL A 144 7.19 -2.68 2.44
N ALA A 145 7.19 -2.27 3.71
CA ALA A 145 5.97 -1.95 4.42
C ALA A 145 5.34 -0.65 3.86
N LEU A 146 4.06 -0.68 3.52
CA LEU A 146 3.31 0.48 3.02
C LEU A 146 2.36 1.04 4.09
N SER A 147 1.69 0.16 4.82
CA SER A 147 0.86 0.52 5.97
C SER A 147 0.83 -0.62 6.98
N VAL A 148 0.77 -0.27 8.27
CA VAL A 148 0.81 -1.22 9.38
C VAL A 148 -0.52 -1.14 10.13
N LYS A 149 -1.12 -2.29 10.38
CA LYS A 149 -2.27 -2.50 11.27
C LYS A 149 -1.86 -3.47 12.36
N GLU A 150 -2.69 -3.60 13.40
CA GLU A 150 -2.42 -4.42 14.59
C GLU A 150 -1.85 -5.82 14.29
N ARG A 151 -2.39 -6.51 13.27
CA ARG A 151 -2.00 -7.90 12.92
C ARG A 151 -1.71 -8.12 11.44
N ALA A 152 -1.65 -7.04 10.67
CA ALA A 152 -1.43 -7.10 9.23
C ALA A 152 -0.61 -5.91 8.74
N VAL A 153 0.32 -6.16 7.82
CA VAL A 153 1.08 -5.11 7.13
C VAL A 153 0.77 -5.23 5.66
N ARG A 154 0.31 -4.14 5.04
CA ARG A 154 0.26 -4.08 3.59
C ARG A 154 1.65 -3.77 3.10
N CYS A 155 2.18 -4.61 2.23
CA CYS A 155 3.55 -4.53 1.75
C CYS A 155 3.60 -4.56 0.24
N ARG A 156 4.66 -4.00 -0.34
CA ARG A 156 5.07 -4.22 -1.74
C ARG A 156 6.27 -5.15 -1.75
N LEU A 157 6.41 -5.98 -2.77
CA LEU A 157 7.64 -6.74 -2.97
C LEU A 157 8.80 -5.78 -3.30
N LEU A 158 10.01 -6.06 -2.84
CA LEU A 158 11.13 -5.17 -3.14
C LEU A 158 11.49 -5.18 -4.64
N GLU A 159 11.41 -6.35 -5.28
CA GLU A 159 11.77 -6.55 -6.69
C GLU A 159 10.60 -6.31 -7.66
N SER A 160 9.39 -6.01 -7.17
CA SER A 160 8.23 -5.79 -8.03
C SER A 160 7.17 -4.93 -7.36
N ASP A 161 6.38 -4.19 -8.13
CA ASP A 161 5.29 -3.36 -7.59
C ASP A 161 4.07 -4.15 -7.07
N LYS A 162 4.18 -5.46 -6.99
CA LYS A 162 3.12 -6.32 -6.50
C LYS A 162 2.91 -6.11 -5.00
N VAL A 163 1.67 -5.78 -4.65
CA VAL A 163 1.23 -5.54 -3.28
C VAL A 163 0.68 -6.82 -2.66
N ILE A 164 1.17 -7.18 -1.47
CA ILE A 164 0.74 -8.33 -0.68
C ILE A 164 0.39 -7.91 0.76
N THR A 165 -0.50 -8.65 1.42
CA THR A 165 -0.78 -8.43 2.85
C THR A 165 -0.08 -9.48 3.69
N LEU A 166 0.89 -9.04 4.49
CA LEU A 166 1.58 -9.88 5.46
C LEU A 166 0.77 -9.96 6.76
N ARG A 167 0.42 -11.16 7.20
CA ARG A 167 -0.02 -11.43 8.58
C ARG A 167 1.13 -12.02 9.38
N ALA A 168 1.58 -11.32 10.40
CA ALA A 168 2.58 -11.80 11.33
C ALA A 168 2.08 -11.66 12.77
N SER A 169 2.56 -12.54 13.66
CA SER A 169 2.22 -12.52 15.08
C SER A 169 2.93 -11.40 15.85
N ARG A 170 3.97 -10.81 15.26
CA ARG A 170 4.82 -9.78 15.87
C ARG A 170 5.14 -8.73 14.81
N LEU A 171 4.53 -7.57 14.93
CA LEU A 171 4.73 -6.41 14.05
C LEU A 171 5.39 -5.23 14.77
N TRP A 172 5.75 -5.43 16.04
CA TRP A 172 6.47 -4.46 16.86
C TRP A 172 7.69 -3.99 16.07
N HIS A 173 7.80 -2.67 15.86
CA HIS A 173 8.90 -1.98 15.15
C HIS A 173 8.84 -1.90 13.62
N VAL A 174 7.77 -2.38 12.97
CA VAL A 174 7.57 -2.14 11.53
C VAL A 174 6.87 -0.80 11.34
N VAL A 175 7.42 0.05 10.46
CA VAL A 175 6.83 1.33 10.06
C VAL A 175 6.71 1.39 8.54
N PRO A 176 5.78 2.18 7.97
CA PRO A 176 5.75 2.43 6.54
C PRO A 176 7.13 2.87 6.03
N GLY A 177 7.55 2.36 4.87
CA GLY A 177 8.86 2.59 4.24
C GLY A 177 10.02 1.73 4.77
N ALA A 178 9.82 0.92 5.81
CA ALA A 178 10.82 -0.06 6.23
C ALA A 178 10.83 -1.29 5.31
N ILE A 179 12.03 -1.83 5.05
CA ILE A 179 12.24 -3.11 4.36
C ILE A 179 12.30 -4.21 5.41
N ILE A 180 11.37 -5.16 5.33
CA ILE A 180 11.27 -6.31 6.22
C ILE A 180 11.64 -7.59 5.48
N THR A 181 12.50 -8.40 6.10
CA THR A 181 12.85 -9.72 5.62
C THR A 181 11.96 -10.73 6.34
N VAL A 182 11.13 -11.44 5.59
CA VAL A 182 10.13 -12.37 6.11
C VAL A 182 10.49 -13.78 5.72
N LYS A 183 10.45 -14.71 6.67
CA LYS A 183 10.44 -16.14 6.38
C LYS A 183 9.01 -16.59 6.07
N PRO A 184 8.66 -16.91 4.81
CA PRO A 184 7.32 -17.32 4.43
C PRO A 184 6.90 -18.61 5.15
N ARG A 185 5.64 -18.70 5.57
CA ARG A 185 5.02 -19.93 6.11
C ARG A 185 3.88 -20.43 5.23
N LYS A 186 2.99 -19.53 4.83
CA LYS A 186 1.83 -19.85 3.97
C LYS A 186 1.43 -18.63 3.17
N GLN A 187 1.20 -18.81 1.87
CA GLN A 187 0.56 -17.83 0.99
C GLN A 187 -0.87 -18.31 0.69
N TRP A 188 -1.79 -17.38 0.55
CA TRP A 188 -3.14 -17.64 0.07
C TRP A 188 -3.67 -16.38 -0.60
N ARG A 189 -4.77 -16.51 -1.34
CA ARG A 189 -5.49 -15.35 -1.87
C ARG A 189 -6.81 -15.21 -1.12
N TYR A 190 -7.21 -13.98 -0.83
CA TYR A 190 -8.51 -13.68 -0.24
C TYR A 190 -9.09 -12.46 -0.94
N ALA A 191 -10.29 -12.60 -1.52
CA ALA A 191 -10.91 -11.59 -2.37
C ALA A 191 -9.95 -11.07 -3.48
N GLY A 192 -9.24 -11.98 -4.15
CA GLY A 192 -8.26 -11.65 -5.20
C GLY A 192 -6.90 -11.14 -4.70
N HIS A 193 -6.82 -10.61 -3.47
CA HIS A 193 -5.58 -10.07 -2.90
C HIS A 193 -4.66 -11.17 -2.35
N PRO A 194 -3.35 -11.13 -2.66
CA PRO A 194 -2.37 -12.06 -2.12
C PRO A 194 -2.08 -11.75 -0.65
N TYR A 195 -2.16 -12.78 0.18
CA TYR A 195 -1.79 -12.77 1.59
C TYR A 195 -0.60 -13.69 1.82
N LEU A 196 0.28 -13.26 2.71
CA LEU A 196 1.41 -14.02 3.19
C LEU A 196 1.32 -14.10 4.71
N SER A 197 1.53 -15.28 5.27
CA SER A 197 1.85 -15.42 6.70
C SER A 197 3.29 -15.87 6.82
N GLY A 198 3.97 -15.32 7.81
CA GLY A 198 5.40 -15.51 7.97
C GLY A 198 5.88 -14.91 9.28
N GLU A 199 7.17 -15.11 9.53
CA GLU A 199 7.86 -14.52 10.66
C GLU A 199 8.85 -13.47 10.14
N ILE A 200 8.79 -12.27 10.71
CA ILE A 200 9.73 -11.19 10.39
C ILE A 200 11.04 -11.52 11.07
N GLN A 201 12.10 -11.70 10.27
CA GLN A 201 13.45 -12.00 10.76
C GLN A 201 14.24 -10.73 11.07
N SER A 202 14.07 -9.71 10.23
CA SER A 202 14.72 -8.41 10.37
C SER A 202 13.90 -7.31 9.72
N ALA A 203 14.11 -6.08 10.18
CA ALA A 203 13.60 -4.86 9.57
C ALA A 203 14.76 -3.86 9.46
N ARG A 204 14.89 -3.19 8.32
CA ARG A 204 15.88 -2.14 8.08
C ARG A 204 15.27 -0.96 7.34
N ILE A 205 15.89 0.21 7.46
CA ILE A 205 15.50 1.42 6.73
C ILE A 205 16.59 1.68 5.69
N GLU A 206 16.21 1.63 4.41
CA GLU A 206 17.14 1.80 3.29
C GLU A 206 16.38 2.45 2.13
N ALA A 207 16.21 3.78 2.21
CA ALA A 207 15.38 4.52 1.25
C ALA A 207 15.84 4.35 -0.21
N ALA A 208 17.15 4.22 -0.44
CA ALA A 208 17.71 4.02 -1.78
C ALA A 208 17.31 2.69 -2.43
N ALA A 209 16.94 1.68 -1.64
CA ALA A 209 16.46 0.39 -2.14
C ALA A 209 14.95 0.39 -2.45
N LEU A 210 14.22 1.45 -2.07
CA LEU A 210 12.77 1.53 -2.28
C LEU A 210 12.37 1.84 -3.73
N ASP A 211 13.32 2.18 -4.60
CA ASP A 211 13.10 2.59 -6.00
C ASP A 211 12.06 3.71 -6.15
N LEU A 212 12.12 4.69 -5.23
CA LEU A 212 11.26 5.86 -5.26
C LEU A 212 11.84 6.93 -6.18
N VAL A 213 10.98 7.61 -6.93
CA VAL A 213 11.35 8.85 -7.63
C VAL A 213 11.61 9.93 -6.56
N PRO A 214 12.83 10.51 -6.49
CA PRO A 214 13.12 11.58 -5.54
C PRO A 214 12.16 12.76 -5.66
N LEU A 215 11.96 13.51 -4.58
CA LEU A 215 11.11 14.71 -4.61
C LEU A 215 11.74 15.77 -5.52
N GLY A 216 10.90 16.50 -6.25
CA GLY A 216 11.36 17.67 -6.99
C GLY A 216 12.01 18.71 -6.06
N LEU A 217 13.04 19.41 -6.56
CA LEU A 217 13.65 20.56 -5.91
C LEU A 217 13.51 21.78 -6.83
N GLU A 218 12.81 22.80 -6.36
CA GLU A 218 12.65 24.08 -7.04
C GLU A 218 13.64 25.09 -6.45
N GLU A 219 14.43 25.74 -7.31
CA GLU A 219 15.32 26.84 -6.92
C GLU A 219 14.50 28.11 -6.64
N MET A 220 14.63 28.64 -5.42
CA MET A 220 13.87 29.81 -4.94
C MET A 220 14.67 31.11 -5.00
N GLY A 221 15.99 31.02 -5.17
CA GLY A 221 16.89 32.16 -5.28
C GLY A 221 18.16 32.00 -4.44
N MET A 222 18.88 33.11 -4.28
CA MET A 222 20.12 33.16 -3.51
C MET A 222 19.85 33.81 -2.14
N TRP A 223 20.18 33.09 -1.08
CA TRP A 223 20.24 33.60 0.27
C TRP A 223 21.61 34.18 0.56
N ASP A 224 21.64 35.32 1.25
CA ASP A 224 22.87 36.01 1.64
C ASP A 224 22.94 36.11 3.17
N PRO A 225 23.91 35.45 3.84
CA PRO A 225 24.06 35.54 5.29
C PRO A 225 24.29 36.97 5.78
N GLY A 226 24.87 37.86 4.96
CA GLY A 226 25.09 39.26 5.33
C GLY A 226 23.82 40.11 5.37
N LYS A 227 22.71 39.60 4.82
CA LYS A 227 21.38 40.23 4.88
C LYS A 227 20.43 39.51 5.82
N HIS A 228 20.85 38.39 6.38
CA HIS A 228 20.06 37.63 7.33
C HIS A 228 20.07 38.31 8.69
N TYR A 229 18.93 38.28 9.38
CA TYR A 229 18.83 38.81 10.73
C TYR A 229 19.37 37.77 11.73
N TRP A 230 20.46 38.10 12.40
CA TRP A 230 21.15 37.23 13.37
C TRP A 230 20.90 37.64 14.83
N GLY A 231 20.06 38.65 15.07
CA GLY A 231 19.91 39.32 16.36
C GLY A 231 20.05 40.84 16.20
N GLU A 232 19.97 41.57 17.31
CA GLU A 232 20.18 43.02 17.32
C GLU A 232 21.67 43.36 17.09
N GLU A 233 21.97 44.55 16.54
CA GLU A 233 23.35 44.94 16.18
C GLU A 233 24.35 44.90 17.35
N ASP A 234 23.87 45.09 18.57
CA ASP A 234 24.68 45.10 19.80
C ASP A 234 24.79 43.73 20.49
N GLU A 235 24.07 42.71 19.99
CA GLU A 235 24.10 41.36 20.56
C GLU A 235 25.25 40.52 19.96
N PRO A 236 25.95 39.72 20.78
CA PRO A 236 27.02 38.87 20.28
C PRO A 236 26.44 37.80 19.35
N ILE A 237 27.01 37.69 18.16
CA ILE A 237 26.71 36.61 17.22
C ILE A 237 27.05 35.27 17.88
N GLU A 238 26.08 34.37 17.93
CA GLU A 238 26.26 33.05 18.54
C GLU A 238 27.27 32.20 17.76
N ALA A 239 28.13 31.46 18.48
CA ALA A 239 29.26 30.72 17.88
C ALA A 239 28.85 29.69 16.82
N TRP A 240 27.64 29.12 16.89
CA TRP A 240 27.15 28.15 15.90
C TRP A 240 26.89 28.78 14.52
N THR A 241 26.70 30.11 14.44
CA THR A 241 26.41 30.83 13.20
C THR A 241 27.68 31.13 12.39
N GLU A 242 28.85 31.19 13.04
CA GLU A 242 30.14 31.51 12.40
C GLU A 242 30.41 30.66 11.14
N PRO A 243 30.31 29.31 11.16
CA PRO A 243 30.54 28.50 9.96
C PRO A 243 29.51 28.76 8.85
N ILE A 244 28.28 29.14 9.21
CA ILE A 244 27.21 29.44 8.26
C ILE A 244 27.49 30.77 7.56
N ILE A 245 27.85 31.80 8.33
CA ILE A 245 28.20 33.12 7.79
C ILE A 245 29.47 33.04 6.92
N ALA A 246 30.48 32.30 7.39
CA ALA A 246 31.74 32.13 6.67
C ALA A 246 31.59 31.41 5.33
N HIS A 247 30.57 30.55 5.17
CA HIS A 247 30.29 29.90 3.89
C HIS A 247 29.83 30.89 2.81
N GLY A 248 29.16 31.98 3.21
CA GLY A 248 28.67 33.00 2.30
C GLY A 248 27.33 32.64 1.62
N PRO A 249 27.00 33.30 0.50
CA PRO A 249 25.71 33.12 -0.17
C PRO A 249 25.49 31.69 -0.67
N ARG A 250 24.25 31.20 -0.55
CA ARG A 250 23.83 29.84 -0.92
C ARG A 250 22.48 29.85 -1.63
N LEU A 251 22.23 28.85 -2.48
CA LEU A 251 20.92 28.71 -3.09
C LEU A 251 19.89 28.23 -2.07
N GLU A 252 18.66 28.68 -2.26
CA GLU A 252 17.49 28.24 -1.51
C GLU A 252 16.67 27.30 -2.38
N PHE A 253 16.28 26.17 -1.81
CA PHE A 253 15.43 25.21 -2.48
C PHE A 253 14.12 25.01 -1.73
N LYS A 254 13.08 24.71 -2.52
CA LYS A 254 11.78 24.24 -2.04
C LYS A 254 11.56 22.81 -2.55
N MET A 255 11.29 21.89 -1.63
CA MET A 255 10.92 20.52 -1.95
C MET A 255 9.50 20.45 -2.53
N GLU A 256 9.27 19.50 -3.43
CA GLU A 256 7.94 19.13 -3.88
C GLU A 256 7.05 18.70 -2.70
N GLN A 257 5.82 19.23 -2.66
CA GLN A 257 4.82 18.77 -1.71
C GLN A 257 4.12 17.51 -2.25
N VAL A 258 4.27 16.39 -1.53
CA VAL A 258 3.54 15.14 -1.82
C VAL A 258 2.46 14.93 -0.77
N LEU A 259 1.20 15.06 -1.18
CA LEU A 259 0.04 14.88 -0.32
C LEU A 259 -1.06 14.13 -1.08
N PRO A 260 -1.03 12.78 -1.08
CA PRO A 260 -1.96 11.97 -1.84
C PRO A 260 -3.42 12.18 -1.42
N GLY A 261 -4.32 12.20 -2.39
CA GLY A 261 -5.77 12.26 -2.16
C GLY A 261 -6.31 13.62 -1.73
N ARG A 262 -5.48 14.65 -1.63
CA ARG A 262 -5.91 16.04 -1.42
C ARG A 262 -6.67 16.55 -2.64
N ASP A 263 -7.87 17.09 -2.40
CA ASP A 263 -8.56 17.92 -3.37
C ASP A 263 -7.86 19.28 -3.48
N LEU A 264 -7.44 19.64 -4.70
CA LEU A 264 -6.80 20.95 -4.96
C LEU A 264 -7.84 22.07 -5.07
N ASP A 265 -9.11 21.73 -5.32
CA ASP A 265 -10.21 22.69 -5.45
C ASP A 265 -10.89 22.99 -4.11
N ASP A 266 -10.63 22.19 -3.07
CA ASP A 266 -11.06 22.44 -1.69
C ASP A 266 -9.85 22.76 -0.78
N PRO A 267 -9.59 24.05 -0.47
CA PRO A 267 -8.51 24.45 0.43
C PRO A 267 -8.59 23.89 1.85
N LEU A 268 -9.75 23.37 2.26
CA LEU A 268 -9.99 22.77 3.58
C LEU A 268 -9.75 21.25 3.58
N ASP A 269 -9.62 20.61 2.42
CA ASP A 269 -9.38 19.17 2.30
C ASP A 269 -7.89 18.83 2.51
N ASP A 270 -7.40 19.04 3.73
CA ASP A 270 -6.06 18.64 4.14
C ASP A 270 -6.12 17.41 5.06
N PRO A 271 -5.69 16.22 4.59
CA PRO A 271 -5.74 15.01 5.40
C PRO A 271 -4.78 15.04 6.60
N ILE A 272 -3.69 15.82 6.57
CA ILE A 272 -2.79 16.01 7.72
C ILE A 272 -3.48 16.85 8.78
N THR A 273 -4.14 17.94 8.39
CA THR A 273 -4.92 18.77 9.31
C THR A 273 -6.03 17.94 9.96
N ARG A 274 -6.78 17.16 9.17
CA ARG A 274 -7.82 16.25 9.69
C ARG A 274 -7.27 15.21 10.67
N SER A 275 -6.11 14.63 10.37
CA SER A 275 -5.45 13.69 11.30
C SER A 275 -5.09 14.39 12.62
N ASN A 276 -4.57 15.62 12.57
CA ASN A 276 -4.27 16.40 13.77
C ASN A 276 -5.52 16.77 14.58
N ASP A 277 -6.61 17.17 13.91
CA ASP A 277 -7.88 17.48 14.58
C ASP A 277 -8.46 16.26 15.30
N LEU A 278 -8.42 15.09 14.67
CA LEU A 278 -8.83 13.82 15.29
C LEU A 278 -7.94 13.46 16.48
N LYS A 279 -6.62 13.63 16.34
CA LYS A 279 -5.66 13.41 17.43
C LYS A 279 -5.95 14.34 18.62
N ASP A 280 -6.19 15.62 18.37
CA ASP A 280 -6.50 16.61 19.40
C ASP A 280 -7.88 16.35 20.05
N ALA A 281 -8.81 15.74 19.31
CA ALA A 281 -10.08 15.23 19.84
C ALA A 281 -9.96 13.90 20.62
N GLY A 282 -8.77 13.28 20.64
CA GLY A 282 -8.51 12.00 21.30
C GLY A 282 -8.86 10.76 20.46
N GLU A 283 -9.19 10.93 19.19
CA GLU A 283 -9.46 9.85 18.22
C GLU A 283 -8.16 9.35 17.57
N TRP A 284 -7.22 8.90 18.40
CA TRP A 284 -5.85 8.51 18.00
C TRP A 284 -5.81 7.45 16.88
N ALA A 285 -6.71 6.47 16.91
CA ALA A 285 -6.73 5.37 15.94
C ALA A 285 -7.15 5.82 14.54
N GLU A 286 -8.12 6.75 14.44
CA GLU A 286 -8.54 7.31 13.15
C GLU A 286 -7.49 8.31 12.63
N ALA A 287 -6.87 9.08 13.53
CA ALA A 287 -5.74 9.94 13.17
C ALA A 287 -4.58 9.14 12.57
N GLU A 288 -4.16 8.03 13.22
CA GLU A 288 -3.12 7.13 12.72
C GLU A 288 -3.51 6.49 11.39
N LYS A 289 -4.77 6.06 11.24
CA LYS A 289 -5.28 5.43 10.03
C LYS A 289 -5.14 6.34 8.80
N ILE A 290 -5.47 7.63 8.92
CA ILE A 290 -5.30 8.58 7.82
C ILE A 290 -3.83 8.64 7.39
N LEU A 291 -2.91 8.75 8.34
CA LEU A 291 -1.47 8.84 8.03
C LEU A 291 -0.94 7.54 7.40
N MET A 292 -1.40 6.38 7.86
CA MET A 292 -1.09 5.08 7.26
C MET A 292 -1.61 4.97 5.82
N GLU A 293 -2.80 5.51 5.55
CA GLU A 293 -3.38 5.55 4.20
C GLU A 293 -2.58 6.48 3.27
N LEU A 294 -2.09 7.62 3.76
CA LEU A 294 -1.20 8.52 3.02
C LEU A 294 0.13 7.83 2.66
N CYS A 295 0.80 7.18 3.61
CA CYS A 295 2.02 6.42 3.33
C CYS A 295 1.78 5.25 2.37
N GLN A 296 0.61 4.61 2.44
CA GLN A 296 0.24 3.53 1.53
C GLN A 296 0.07 4.03 0.10
N ALA A 297 -0.46 5.23 -0.08
CA ALA A 297 -0.66 5.85 -1.38
C ALA A 297 0.66 6.36 -1.99
N ASP A 298 1.48 7.06 -1.19
CA ASP A 298 2.83 7.47 -1.60
C ASP A 298 3.75 7.57 -0.37
N LEU A 299 4.79 6.73 -0.32
CA LEU A 299 5.79 6.74 0.75
C LEU A 299 6.58 8.07 0.82
N ARG A 300 6.56 8.86 -0.26
CA ARG A 300 7.19 10.19 -0.33
C ARG A 300 6.39 11.27 0.41
N CYS A 301 5.20 10.95 0.94
CA CYS A 301 4.48 11.84 1.85
C CYS A 301 5.22 11.95 3.20
N LEU A 302 6.24 12.80 3.25
CA LEU A 302 7.08 12.99 4.43
C LEU A 302 6.29 13.51 5.63
N ASP A 303 5.21 14.26 5.40
CA ASP A 303 4.42 14.83 6.47
C ASP A 303 3.70 13.72 7.25
N ALA A 304 3.21 12.70 6.56
CA ALA A 304 2.62 11.52 7.19
C ALA A 304 3.62 10.78 8.10
N HIS A 305 4.87 10.60 7.65
CA HIS A 305 5.92 10.02 8.49
C HIS A 305 6.22 10.87 9.73
N SER A 306 6.32 12.19 9.56
CA SER A 306 6.57 13.10 10.68
C SER A 306 5.44 13.06 11.72
N HIS A 307 4.19 13.02 11.26
CA HIS A 307 3.02 12.99 12.14
C HIS A 307 2.83 11.62 12.80
N LEU A 308 3.14 10.50 12.12
CA LEU A 308 3.18 9.17 12.75
C LEU A 308 4.21 9.12 13.89
N GLY A 309 5.40 9.71 13.68
CA GLY A 309 6.39 9.88 14.74
C GLY A 309 5.84 10.68 15.92
N ASN A 310 5.15 11.80 15.65
CA ASN A 310 4.57 12.66 16.68
C ASN A 310 3.53 11.92 17.56
N LEU A 311 2.72 11.03 16.97
CA LEU A 311 1.71 10.27 17.71
C LEU A 311 2.31 9.41 18.83
N VAL A 312 3.52 8.90 18.63
CA VAL A 312 4.17 7.95 19.55
C VAL A 312 5.36 8.54 20.30
N PHE A 313 5.87 9.69 19.86
CA PHE A 313 7.06 10.36 20.40
C PHE A 313 7.03 10.45 21.94
N GLY A 314 5.94 10.96 22.52
CA GLY A 314 5.89 11.23 23.96
C GLY A 314 6.20 10.01 24.84
N HIS A 315 5.76 8.81 24.45
CA HIS A 315 5.78 7.62 25.30
C HIS A 315 6.66 6.47 24.78
N ARG A 316 7.02 6.47 23.48
CA ARG A 316 7.83 5.41 22.83
C ARG A 316 8.83 6.02 21.85
N PRO A 317 9.90 6.68 22.32
CA PRO A 317 10.93 7.24 21.45
C PRO A 317 11.59 6.17 20.55
N GLU A 318 11.68 4.93 21.03
CA GLU A 318 12.20 3.79 20.28
C GLU A 318 11.36 3.44 19.04
N ASP A 319 10.05 3.72 19.04
CA ASP A 319 9.18 3.52 17.88
C ASP A 319 9.12 4.80 17.03
N ALA A 320 9.05 5.97 17.67
CA ALA A 320 9.00 7.27 17.01
C ALA A 320 10.19 7.51 16.07
N ILE A 321 11.40 7.14 16.52
CA ILE A 321 12.63 7.33 15.76
C ILE A 321 12.56 6.70 14.37
N ARG A 322 11.88 5.56 14.22
CA ARG A 322 11.79 4.84 12.93
C ARG A 322 10.93 5.59 11.92
N HIS A 323 9.82 6.18 12.36
CA HIS A 323 8.96 6.99 11.49
C HIS A 323 9.70 8.22 10.97
N TYR A 324 10.35 8.96 11.88
CA TYR A 324 11.15 10.12 11.52
C TYR A 324 12.33 9.75 10.62
N GLU A 325 13.02 8.65 10.91
CA GLU A 325 14.15 8.18 10.11
C GLU A 325 13.72 7.85 8.68
N VAL A 326 12.62 7.11 8.49
CA VAL A 326 12.13 6.81 7.14
C VAL A 326 11.84 8.10 6.36
N GLY A 327 11.07 9.02 6.94
CA GLY A 327 10.73 10.29 6.28
C GLY A 327 11.98 11.11 5.93
N MET A 328 12.95 11.18 6.86
CA MET A 328 14.23 11.84 6.62
C MET A 328 15.01 11.17 5.49
N ARG A 329 15.20 9.84 5.52
CA ARG A 329 15.96 9.10 4.50
C ARG A 329 15.33 9.18 3.11
N ILE A 330 14.00 9.20 3.02
CA ILE A 330 13.29 9.39 1.75
C ILE A 330 13.51 10.82 1.22
N GLY A 331 13.38 11.83 2.07
CA GLY A 331 13.66 13.22 1.67
C GLY A 331 15.10 13.44 1.21
N GLU A 332 16.06 12.80 1.89
CA GLU A 332 17.48 12.80 1.53
C GLU A 332 17.77 12.23 0.14
N LEU A 333 16.90 11.38 -0.44
CA LEU A 333 17.08 10.92 -1.84
C LEU A 333 17.10 12.07 -2.85
N SER A 334 16.42 13.16 -2.52
CA SER A 334 16.33 14.37 -3.34
C SER A 334 17.57 15.25 -3.16
N LEU A 335 18.27 15.09 -2.03
CA LEU A 335 19.47 15.84 -1.69
C LEU A 335 20.69 15.03 -2.16
N GLY A 336 21.45 15.59 -3.10
CA GLY A 336 22.72 14.98 -3.49
C GLY A 336 23.63 14.75 -2.27
N LYS A 337 24.56 13.78 -2.35
CA LYS A 337 25.45 13.39 -1.23
C LYS A 337 26.17 14.54 -0.52
N ASN A 338 26.39 15.65 -1.24
CA ASN A 338 27.11 16.83 -0.75
C ASN A 338 26.24 18.10 -0.77
N PHE A 339 24.91 17.96 -0.63
CA PHE A 339 24.02 19.13 -0.64
C PHE A 339 24.44 20.12 0.45
N SER A 340 24.88 21.32 0.05
CA SER A 340 25.39 22.36 0.95
C SER A 340 24.50 23.62 0.97
N ASP A 341 23.40 23.59 0.25
CA ASP A 341 22.45 24.68 0.10
C ASP A 341 21.35 24.66 1.18
N LEU A 342 20.33 25.49 1.02
CA LEU A 342 19.32 25.75 2.03
C LEU A 342 17.98 25.08 1.74
N LEU A 343 17.33 24.64 2.82
CA LEU A 343 15.94 24.25 2.87
C LEU A 343 15.28 25.06 3.98
N GLN A 344 14.91 26.30 3.66
CA GLN A 344 14.33 27.20 4.66
C GLN A 344 12.94 26.75 5.10
N TRP A 345 12.65 26.91 6.38
CA TRP A 345 11.31 26.69 6.96
C TRP A 345 10.22 27.60 6.38
N GLY A 346 10.63 28.78 5.89
CA GLY A 346 9.73 29.75 5.25
C GLY A 346 9.02 29.17 4.02
N HIS A 347 9.66 28.25 3.31
CA HIS A 347 9.01 27.47 2.26
C HIS A 347 8.25 26.31 2.91
N ILE A 348 6.92 26.40 2.91
CA ILE A 348 6.03 25.48 3.64
C ILE A 348 6.29 24.02 3.28
N ASP A 349 6.61 23.75 2.02
CA ASP A 349 6.82 22.40 1.50
C ASP A 349 8.11 21.74 2.03
N ASN A 350 9.05 22.50 2.61
CA ASN A 350 10.24 21.96 3.27
C ASN A 350 9.95 21.46 4.70
N ARG A 351 8.86 21.92 5.32
CA ARG A 351 8.57 21.66 6.74
C ARG A 351 8.42 20.17 7.05
N PRO A 352 7.78 19.33 6.22
CA PRO A 352 7.71 17.89 6.47
C PRO A 352 9.07 17.22 6.64
N PHE A 353 10.03 17.54 5.75
CA PHE A 353 11.39 17.01 5.82
C PHE A 353 12.12 17.51 7.08
N LEU A 354 12.06 18.82 7.33
CA LEU A 354 12.67 19.43 8.50
C LEU A 354 12.08 18.86 9.81
N ARG A 355 10.77 18.63 9.88
CA ARG A 355 10.12 17.98 11.04
C ARG A 355 10.60 16.55 11.24
N CYS A 356 10.78 15.77 10.16
CA CYS A 356 11.37 14.44 10.26
C CYS A 356 12.78 14.50 10.85
N MET A 357 13.64 15.39 10.35
CA MET A 357 14.98 15.60 10.90
C MET A 357 14.95 15.98 12.38
N HIS A 358 14.07 16.91 12.76
CA HIS A 358 13.93 17.35 14.14
C HIS A 358 13.52 16.21 15.06
N GLY A 359 12.43 15.51 14.73
CA GLY A 359 11.93 14.38 15.50
C GLY A 359 12.97 13.27 15.62
N TYR A 360 13.72 12.99 14.55
CA TYR A 360 14.81 12.02 14.57
C TYR A 360 15.93 12.44 15.54
N GLY A 361 16.40 13.69 15.46
CA GLY A 361 17.42 14.23 16.37
C GLY A 361 16.99 14.21 17.84
N LEU A 362 15.74 14.60 18.12
CA LEU A 362 15.18 14.53 19.48
C LEU A 362 15.10 13.09 19.99
N CYS A 363 14.68 12.13 19.15
CA CYS A 363 14.66 10.73 19.54
C CYS A 363 16.06 10.18 19.79
N LEU A 364 17.05 10.55 18.97
CA LEU A 364 18.44 10.17 19.19
C LEU A 364 18.94 10.66 20.56
N TRP A 365 18.65 11.92 20.90
CA TRP A 365 19.00 12.46 22.22
C TRP A 365 18.31 11.70 23.35
N ARG A 366 16.99 11.48 23.26
CA ARG A 366 16.21 10.67 24.24
C ARG A 366 16.73 9.25 24.42
N LEU A 367 17.29 8.67 23.37
CA LEU A 367 17.87 7.32 23.40
C LEU A 367 19.38 7.32 23.76
N GLY A 368 19.94 8.46 24.16
CA GLY A 368 21.34 8.60 24.56
C GLY A 368 22.35 8.56 23.41
N ARG A 369 21.90 8.62 22.15
CA ARG A 369 22.73 8.62 20.94
C ARG A 369 23.21 10.05 20.61
N LEU A 370 23.96 10.63 21.55
CA LEU A 370 24.29 12.06 21.56
C LEU A 370 25.06 12.54 20.33
N ASP A 371 26.11 11.82 19.91
CA ASP A 371 26.94 12.24 18.77
C ASP A 371 26.12 12.27 17.46
N GLU A 372 25.19 11.33 17.29
CA GLU A 372 24.29 11.29 16.15
C GLU A 372 23.26 12.42 16.21
N ALA A 373 22.72 12.71 17.40
CA ALA A 373 21.80 13.83 17.60
C ALA A 373 22.47 15.17 17.24
N LEU A 374 23.72 15.38 17.69
CA LEU A 374 24.50 16.57 17.35
C LEU A 374 24.72 16.71 15.83
N SER A 375 25.08 15.62 15.16
CA SER A 375 25.25 15.65 13.70
C SER A 375 23.97 16.04 12.97
N VAL A 376 22.81 15.59 13.45
CA VAL A 376 21.50 15.97 12.88
C VAL A 376 21.20 17.43 13.17
N PHE A 377 21.45 17.90 14.39
CA PHE A 377 21.20 19.27 14.81
C PHE A 377 22.09 20.29 14.08
N ASP A 378 23.40 20.03 13.97
CA ASP A 378 24.30 20.86 13.16
C ASP A 378 23.83 20.91 11.69
N ARG A 379 23.37 19.78 11.15
CA ARG A 379 22.82 19.72 9.79
C ARG A 379 21.53 20.52 9.65
N MET A 380 20.65 20.52 10.65
CA MET A 380 19.43 21.33 10.64
C MET A 380 19.75 22.83 10.62
N LEU A 381 20.68 23.29 11.46
CA LEU A 381 21.12 24.70 11.48
C LEU A 381 21.77 25.10 10.14
N TRP A 382 22.50 24.17 9.51
CA TRP A 382 23.06 24.40 8.19
C TRP A 382 21.98 24.60 7.10
N LEU A 383 20.97 23.74 7.09
CA LEU A 383 19.88 23.75 6.09
C LEU A 383 18.89 24.89 6.32
N ASN A 384 18.61 25.24 7.57
CA ASN A 384 17.64 26.26 7.97
C ASN A 384 18.21 27.16 9.08
N PRO A 385 19.05 28.16 8.73
CA PRO A 385 19.68 29.04 9.72
C PRO A 385 18.72 29.85 10.59
N SER A 386 17.51 30.15 10.09
CA SER A 386 16.45 30.78 10.89
C SER A 386 16.05 29.96 12.11
N ASP A 387 16.32 28.64 12.09
CA ASP A 387 16.07 27.66 13.15
C ASP A 387 14.70 27.80 13.82
N ASN A 388 13.66 27.84 13.00
CA ASN A 388 12.27 27.90 13.46
C ASN A 388 11.87 26.71 14.35
N GLN A 389 12.69 25.66 14.38
CA GLN A 389 12.46 24.44 15.14
C GLN A 389 13.10 24.50 16.53
N GLY A 390 14.02 25.45 16.75
CA GLY A 390 14.61 25.76 18.05
C GLY A 390 15.76 24.84 18.45
N VAL A 391 16.43 24.21 17.48
CA VAL A 391 17.55 23.29 17.74
C VAL A 391 18.75 23.98 18.39
N ARG A 392 18.96 25.28 18.11
CA ARG A 392 20.03 26.07 18.74
C ARG A 392 19.93 26.12 20.26
N PHE A 393 18.72 26.01 20.81
CA PHE A 393 18.47 25.97 22.25
C PHE A 393 18.68 24.58 22.87
N LEU A 394 18.94 23.55 22.05
CA LEU A 394 19.14 22.16 22.49
C LEU A 394 20.60 21.72 22.34
N ILE A 395 21.29 22.27 21.34
CA ILE A 395 22.59 21.75 20.90
C ILE A 395 23.67 21.81 21.98
N ASP A 396 23.69 22.86 22.80
CA ASP A 396 24.68 23.02 23.86
C ASP A 396 24.45 22.05 25.03
N GLU A 397 23.20 21.74 25.35
CA GLU A 397 22.86 20.72 26.35
C GLU A 397 23.30 19.32 25.86
N VAL A 398 23.05 19.01 24.59
CA VAL A 398 23.47 17.74 24.00
C VAL A 398 25.00 17.66 23.94
N ARG A 399 25.71 18.76 23.63
CA ARG A 399 27.18 18.86 23.69
C ARG A 399 27.72 18.67 25.11
N ALA A 400 27.01 19.21 26.10
CA ALA A 400 27.30 19.01 27.52
C ALA A 400 26.94 17.60 28.02
N LYS A 401 26.35 16.76 27.17
CA LYS A 401 25.90 15.40 27.47
C LYS A 401 24.83 15.35 28.56
N ALA A 402 23.99 16.39 28.63
CA ALA A 402 22.81 16.38 29.49
C ALA A 402 21.85 15.26 29.06
N ALA A 403 21.25 14.57 30.03
CA ALA A 403 20.21 13.60 29.73
C ALA A 403 18.91 14.34 29.37
N TRP A 404 18.06 13.72 28.57
CA TRP A 404 16.76 14.31 28.22
C TRP A 404 15.89 14.55 29.46
N GLU A 405 15.92 13.62 30.41
CA GLU A 405 15.11 13.66 31.63
C GLU A 405 15.47 14.81 32.56
N ASP A 406 16.70 15.34 32.47
CA ASP A 406 17.12 16.49 33.27
C ASP A 406 16.35 17.75 32.86
N ARG A 407 15.81 17.80 31.63
CA ARG A 407 15.01 18.91 31.10
C ARG A 407 13.53 18.89 31.45
N GLU A 408 12.97 17.71 31.75
CA GLU A 408 11.55 17.60 32.14
C GLU A 408 11.32 18.03 33.61
N ASN A 409 12.41 18.21 34.37
CA ASN A 409 12.38 18.59 35.78
C ASN A 409 12.64 20.09 36.04
N ASP A 410 12.90 20.88 34.99
CA ASP A 410 13.03 22.35 34.98
C ASP A 410 11.81 22.99 34.28
#